data_AF-A0A8T4G975-F1
#
_entry.id   AF-A0A8T4G975-F1
#
_cell.length_a   1.000
_cell.length_b   1.000
_cell.length_c   1.000
_cell.angle_alpha   90.00
_cell.angle_beta   90.00
_cell.angle_gamma   90.00
#
_symmetry.space_group_name_H-M   'P 1'
#
loop_
_entity.id
_entity.type
_entity.pdbx_description
1 polymer ?
#
loop_
_entity_poly.entity_id
_entity_poly.type
_entity_poly.pdbx_seq_one_letter_code
_entity_poly.pdbx_strand_id
1 'polypeptide(L)' 'MEKLPHLLKHWVEHTKEHRERFEEVASKIESTDPKIAEKLREAAEKYREVEEILKEAVNMVR' A
#
# COMPACT_ATOMS: atom_id res chain seq x y z
N MET A 1 11.01 0.98 22.40
CA MET A 1 11.05 -0.14 21.45
C MET A 1 9.65 -0.69 21.32
N GLU A 2 9.03 -0.56 20.17
CA GLU A 2 7.72 -1.16 19.92
C GLU A 2 7.84 -2.69 19.77
N LYS A 3 6.81 -3.41 20.18
CA LYS A 3 6.77 -4.88 20.02
C LYS A 3 6.44 -5.21 18.56
N LEU A 4 7.00 -6.31 18.05
CA LEU A 4 6.81 -6.78 16.66
C LEU A 4 5.34 -6.79 16.18
N PRO A 5 4.33 -7.21 16.99
CA PRO A 5 2.92 -7.17 16.55
C PRO A 5 2.38 -5.75 16.32
N HIS A 6 2.91 -4.75 17.02
CA HIS A 6 2.51 -3.35 16.82
C HIS A 6 3.11 -2.80 15.52
N LEU A 7 4.39 -3.07 15.28
CA LEU A 7 5.09 -2.70 14.05
C LEU A 7 4.42 -3.30 12.81
N LEU A 8 4.06 -4.58 12.84
CA LEU A 8 3.39 -5.23 11.71
C LEU A 8 2.02 -4.60 11.40
N LYS A 9 1.22 -4.28 12.42
CA LYS A 9 -0.07 -3.58 12.23
C LYS A 9 0.12 -2.19 11.64
N HIS A 10 1.11 -1.45 12.15
CA HIS A 10 1.46 -0.12 11.65
C HIS A 10 1.91 -0.15 10.19
N TRP A 11 2.71 -1.16 9.78
CA TRP A 11 3.11 -1.31 8.38
C TRP A 11 1.95 -1.69 7.47
N VAL A 12 0.99 -2.51 7.91
CA VAL A 12 -0.24 -2.78 7.15
C VAL A 12 -1.02 -1.49 6.91
N GLU A 13 -1.20 -0.67 7.95
CA GLU A 13 -1.91 0.61 7.86
C GLU A 13 -1.23 1.58 6.89
N HIS A 14 0.07 1.81 7.04
CA HIS A 14 0.82 2.69 6.14
C HIS A 14 0.89 2.19 4.70
N THR A 15 0.99 0.87 4.49
CA THR A 15 0.96 0.30 3.14
C THR A 15 -0.39 0.59 2.47
N LYS A 16 -1.49 0.44 3.21
CA LYS A 16 -2.83 0.78 2.73
C LYS A 16 -2.96 2.28 2.40
N GLU A 17 -2.50 3.18 3.27
CA GLU A 17 -2.54 4.63 3.03
C GLU A 17 -1.79 5.03 1.75
N HIS A 18 -0.60 4.46 1.53
CA HIS A 18 0.17 4.72 0.32
C HIS A 18 -0.54 4.20 -0.94
N ARG A 19 -1.09 2.98 -0.90
CA ARG A 19 -1.87 2.41 -2.00
C ARG A 19 -3.03 3.32 -2.39
N GLU A 20 -3.86 3.71 -1.42
CA GLU A 20 -5.03 4.57 -1.65
C GLU A 20 -4.62 5.93 -2.22
N ARG A 21 -3.52 6.51 -1.73
CA ARG A 21 -3.00 7.78 -2.25
C ARG A 21 -2.49 7.66 -3.69
N PHE A 22 -1.87 6.55 -4.06
CA PHE A 22 -1.44 6.31 -5.44
C PHE A 22 -2.66 6.17 -6.38
N GLU A 23 -3.67 5.41 -5.97
CA GLU A 23 -4.93 5.25 -6.72
C GLU A 23 -5.65 6.60 -6.91
N GLU A 24 -5.73 7.42 -5.85
CA GLU A 24 -6.32 8.75 -5.88
C GLU A 24 -5.59 9.67 -6.85
N VAL A 25 -4.27 9.77 -6.74
CA VAL A 25 -3.46 10.65 -7.61
C VAL A 25 -3.49 10.17 -9.05
N ALA A 26 -3.39 8.86 -9.30
CA ALA A 26 -3.50 8.28 -10.63
C ALA A 26 -4.82 8.69 -11.31
N SER A 27 -5.92 8.65 -10.56
CA SER A 27 -7.25 9.03 -11.08
C SER A 27 -7.34 10.53 -11.41
N LYS A 28 -6.67 11.39 -10.65
CA LYS A 28 -6.66 12.85 -10.89
C LYS A 28 -5.83 13.25 -12.11
N ILE A 29 -4.75 12.53 -12.39
CA ILE A 29 -3.80 12.90 -13.45
C ILE A 29 -3.94 12.05 -14.72
N GLU A 30 -4.88 11.12 -14.78
CA GLU A 30 -5.04 10.21 -15.92
C GLU A 30 -5.21 10.92 -17.27
N SER A 31 -5.89 12.06 -17.29
CA SER A 31 -6.12 12.85 -18.50
C SER A 31 -4.92 13.73 -18.89
N THR A 32 -4.08 14.14 -17.94
CA THR A 32 -2.92 15.01 -18.19
C THR A 32 -1.64 14.23 -18.40
N ASP A 33 -1.44 13.17 -17.61
CA ASP A 33 -0.21 12.40 -17.51
C ASP A 33 -0.50 10.88 -17.46
N PRO A 34 -1.08 10.30 -18.52
CA PRO A 34 -1.57 8.92 -18.51
C PRO A 34 -0.49 7.87 -18.18
N LYS A 35 0.76 8.10 -18.62
CA LYS A 35 1.88 7.20 -18.32
C LYS A 35 2.28 7.23 -16.84
N ILE A 36 2.16 8.39 -16.17
CA ILE A 36 2.45 8.51 -14.74
C ILE A 36 1.30 7.89 -13.95
N ALA A 37 0.05 8.13 -14.35
CA ALA A 37 -1.12 7.47 -13.76
C ALA A 37 -1.01 5.94 -13.82
N GLU A 38 -0.56 5.39 -14.95
CA GLU A 38 -0.30 3.95 -15.10
C GLU A 38 0.75 3.45 -14.10
N LYS A 39 1.88 4.15 -13.95
CA LYS A 39 2.92 3.77 -12.97
C LYS A 39 2.46 3.87 -11.52
N LEU A 40 1.60 4.83 -11.20
CA LEU A 40 1.00 4.92 -9.87
C LEU A 40 0.04 3.75 -9.60
N ARG A 41 -0.74 3.32 -10.60
CA ARG A 41 -1.58 2.11 -10.48
C ARG A 41 -0.76 0.84 -10.32
N GLU A 42 0.33 0.71 -11.08
CA GLU A 42 1.27 -0.41 -10.92
C GLU A 42 1.85 -0.44 -9.50
N ALA A 43 2.25 0.72 -8.96
CA ALA A 43 2.72 0.83 -7.58
C ALA A 43 1.63 0.48 -6.56
N ALA A 44 0.38 0.92 -6.76
CA ALA A 44 -0.75 0.59 -5.90
C ALA A 44 -1.00 -0.93 -5.83
N GLU A 45 -0.97 -1.61 -6.97
CA GLU A 45 -1.14 -3.07 -7.02
C GLU A 45 0.02 -3.80 -6.33
N LYS A 46 1.26 -3.31 -6.47
CA LYS A 46 2.40 -3.86 -5.70
C LYS A 46 2.26 -3.64 -4.20
N TYR A 47 1.74 -2.49 -3.78
CA TYR A 47 1.44 -2.24 -2.37
C TYR A 47 0.31 -3.13 -1.85
N ARG A 48 -0.67 -3.49 -2.69
CA ARG A 48 -1.70 -4.48 -2.35
C ARG A 48 -1.07 -5.85 -2.05
N GLU A 49 -0.13 -6.31 -2.87
CA GLU A 49 0.62 -7.55 -2.62
C GLU A 49 1.38 -7.50 -1.28
N VAL A 50 2.05 -6.37 -0.98
CA VAL A 50 2.74 -6.15 0.30
C VAL A 50 1.75 -6.16 1.47
N GLU A 51 0.59 -5.51 1.33
CA GLU A 51 -0.45 -5.44 2.36
C GLU A 51 -0.91 -6.84 2.77
N GLU A 52 -1.15 -7.73 1.80
CA GLU A 52 -1.58 -9.11 2.07
C GLU A 52 -0.48 -9.93 2.77
N ILE A 53 0.78 -9.84 2.31
CA ILE A 53 1.92 -10.51 2.97
C ILE A 53 2.07 -10.05 4.42
N LEU A 54 1.92 -8.74 4.68
CA LEU A 54 2.02 -8.21 6.03
C LEU A 54 0.84 -8.65 6.92
N LYS A 55 -0.38 -8.75 6.38
CA LYS A 55 -1.53 -9.31 7.10
C LYS A 55 -1.31 -10.77 7.49
N GLU A 56 -0.70 -11.57 6.61
CA GLU A 56 -0.30 -12.95 6.93
C GLU A 56 0.70 -12.97 8.08
N ALA A 57 1.74 -12.12 8.02
CA ALA A 57 2.73 -12.00 9.09
C ALA A 57 2.10 -11.59 10.44
N VAL A 58 1.12 -10.67 10.44
CA VAL A 58 0.34 -10.30 11.64
C VAL A 58 -0.35 -11.53 12.25
N ASN A 59 -0.87 -12.45 11.43
CA ASN A 59 -1.55 -13.66 11.90
C ASN A 59 -0.58 -14.71 12.47
N MET A 60 0.70 -14.68 12.09
CA MET A 60 1.73 -15.58 12.62
C MET A 60 2.24 -15.20 14.01
N VAL A 61 2.09 -13.93 14.40
CA VAL A 61 2.59 -13.40 15.69
C VAL A 61 1.47 -13.20 16.73
N ARG A 62 0.31 -13.85 16.52
CA ARG A 62 -0.84 -13.81 17.44
C ARG A 62 -0.67 -14.72 18.64
#